data_AF-A0A1I3XND5-F1
#
_entry.id   AF-A0A1I3XND5-F1
#
_cell.length_a   1.000
_cell.length_b   1.000
_cell.length_c   1.000
_cell.angle_alpha   90.00
_cell.angle_beta   90.00
_cell.angle_gamma   90.00
#
_symmetry.space_group_name_H-M   'P 1'
#
loop_
_entity.id
_entity.type
_entity.pdbx_description
1 polymer ?
#
loop_
_entity_poly.entity_id
_entity_poly.type
_entity_poly.pdbx_seq_one_letter_code
_entity_poly.pdbx_strand_id
1 'polypeptide(L)'
;MKITKKSGEILQSHGALDHNIYYSNELTGRQGSLGFLNFIEMEEDEELLLGQSLFKNEDHYYEIMKNVGSDDIIQYLDGHIKDIVEMNRVVTSSFTSVKASQANA
;
A
#
# COMPACT_ATOMS: atom_id res chain seq x y z
N MET A 1 10.91 -8.29 0.35
CA MET A 1 11.20 -7.53 1.60
C MET A 1 12.10 -6.30 1.41
N LYS A 2 13.34 -6.39 0.88
CA LYS A 2 14.22 -5.20 0.75
C LYS A 2 13.64 -4.11 -0.17
N ILE A 3 12.92 -4.52 -1.21
CA ILE A 3 12.31 -3.63 -2.20
C ILE A 3 11.15 -2.82 -1.60
N THR A 4 10.26 -3.47 -0.85
CA THR A 4 9.11 -2.82 -0.20
C THR A 4 9.52 -1.81 0.88
N LYS A 5 10.60 -2.08 1.62
CA LYS A 5 11.16 -1.08 2.55
C LYS A 5 11.70 0.14 1.79
N LYS A 6 12.39 -0.10 0.68
CA LYS A 6 13.02 0.96 -0.10
C LYS A 6 11.99 1.83 -0.85
N SER A 7 10.88 1.26 -1.31
CA SER A 7 9.77 2.05 -1.87
C SER A 7 9.16 3.00 -0.85
N GLY A 8 9.04 2.58 0.41
CA GLY A 8 8.59 3.44 1.51
C GLY A 8 9.55 4.59 1.79
N GLU A 9 10.85 4.32 1.85
CA GLU A 9 11.89 5.34 2.02
C GLU A 9 11.85 6.39 0.90
N ILE A 10 11.62 5.97 -0.34
CA ILE A 10 11.54 6.89 -1.48
C ILE A 10 10.26 7.74 -1.41
N LEU A 11 9.11 7.15 -1.09
CA LEU A 11 7.87 7.92 -0.93
C LEU A 11 8.01 8.98 0.18
N GLN A 12 8.61 8.60 1.30
CA GLN A 12 8.88 9.51 2.41
C GLN A 12 9.90 10.59 2.02
N SER A 13 10.96 10.26 1.26
CA SER A 13 11.94 11.25 0.80
C SER A 13 11.33 12.29 -0.16
N HIS A 14 10.25 11.93 -0.84
CA HIS A 14 9.49 12.84 -1.70
C HIS A 14 8.39 13.61 -0.97
N GLY A 15 8.19 13.37 0.33
CA GLY A 15 7.28 14.14 1.18
C GLY A 15 6.04 13.38 1.67
N ALA A 16 5.88 12.09 1.37
CA ALA A 16 4.82 11.31 1.98
C ALA A 16 4.95 11.35 3.51
N LEU A 17 3.82 11.49 4.21
CA LEU A 17 3.82 11.64 5.67
C LEU A 17 4.23 10.34 6.35
N ASP A 18 3.80 9.22 5.80
CA ASP A 18 4.16 7.90 6.27
C ASP A 18 3.99 6.86 5.16
N HIS A 19 4.70 5.74 5.31
CA HIS A 19 4.51 4.56 4.48
C HIS A 19 4.74 3.29 5.31
N ASN A 20 3.70 2.47 5.43
CA ASN A 20 3.73 1.23 6.20
C ASN A 20 3.45 0.04 5.29
N ILE A 21 4.19 -1.05 5.53
CA ILE A 21 3.94 -2.35 4.92
C ILE A 21 3.55 -3.32 6.03
N TYR A 22 2.38 -3.94 5.89
CA TYR A 22 1.87 -4.95 6.80
C TYR A 22 1.92 -6.32 6.13
N TYR A 23 2.40 -7.31 6.87
CA TYR A 23 2.44 -8.71 6.45
C TYR A 23 1.18 -9.40 6.94
N SER A 24 0.63 -10.29 6.12
CA SER A 24 -0.51 -11.09 6.52
C SER A 24 -0.16 -12.03 7.67
N ASN A 25 -0.91 -11.94 8.77
CA ASN A 25 -0.84 -12.92 9.85
C ASN A 25 -2.03 -13.89 9.83
N GLU A 26 -3.22 -13.39 9.51
CA GLU A 26 -4.43 -14.19 9.36
C GLU A 26 -5.32 -13.54 8.30
N LEU A 27 -5.74 -14.33 7.32
CA LEU A 27 -6.52 -13.85 6.17
C LEU A 27 -7.95 -14.40 6.13
N THR A 28 -8.29 -15.27 7.08
CA THR A 28 -9.63 -15.84 7.24
C THR A 28 -10.51 -14.91 8.08
N GLY A 29 -11.80 -14.89 7.77
CA GLY A 29 -12.78 -14.12 8.54
C GLY A 29 -13.04 -14.76 9.91
N ARG A 30 -13.39 -13.94 10.89
CA ARG A 30 -13.79 -14.38 12.24
C ARG A 30 -15.17 -13.87 12.59
N GLN A 31 -15.88 -14.58 13.47
CA GLN A 31 -17.17 -14.13 14.02
C GLN A 31 -18.24 -13.82 12.94
N GLY A 32 -18.32 -14.66 11.90
CA GLY A 32 -19.28 -14.50 10.81
C GLY A 32 -18.90 -13.45 9.76
N SER A 33 -17.73 -12.82 9.87
CA SER A 33 -17.19 -11.95 8.82
C SER A 33 -16.52 -12.74 7.69
N LEU A 34 -16.39 -12.09 6.53
CA LEU A 34 -15.55 -12.57 5.43
C LEU A 34 -14.11 -12.11 5.64
N GLY A 35 -13.16 -12.96 5.30
CA GLY A 35 -11.74 -12.64 5.24
C GLY A 35 -11.28 -12.36 3.81
N PHE A 36 -10.01 -11.99 3.64
CA PHE A 36 -9.44 -11.72 2.33
C PHE A 36 -9.49 -12.95 1.41
N LEU A 37 -9.26 -14.15 1.93
CA LEU A 37 -9.33 -15.40 1.14
C LEU A 37 -10.73 -15.71 0.56
N ASN A 38 -11.76 -14.96 0.94
CA ASN A 38 -13.07 -15.05 0.30
C ASN A 38 -13.17 -14.25 -1.00
N PHE A 39 -12.20 -13.36 -1.27
CA PHE A 39 -12.21 -12.43 -2.40
C PHE A 39 -10.98 -12.57 -3.29
N ILE A 40 -9.86 -13.04 -2.72
CA ILE A 40 -8.63 -13.30 -3.46
C ILE A 40 -8.28 -14.79 -3.34
N GLU A 41 -7.97 -15.40 -4.48
CA GLU A 41 -7.29 -16.69 -4.53
C GLU A 41 -5.81 -16.46 -4.20
N MET A 42 -5.15 -17.40 -3.53
CA MET A 42 -3.72 -17.34 -3.22
C MET A 42 -3.13 -18.74 -3.36
N GLU A 43 -1.96 -18.83 -3.99
CA GLU A 43 -1.17 -20.07 -4.04
C GLU A 43 -0.43 -20.31 -2.71
N GLU A 44 0.04 -21.54 -2.46
CA GLU A 44 0.71 -21.91 -1.20
C GLU A 44 2.02 -21.15 -0.96
N ASP A 45 2.68 -20.67 -2.01
CA ASP A 45 3.94 -19.92 -1.97
C ASP A 45 3.75 -18.40 -2.06
N GLU A 46 2.50 -17.92 -2.05
CA GLU A 46 2.18 -16.50 -2.06
C GLU A 46 1.93 -15.93 -0.66
N GLU A 47 2.31 -14.67 -0.47
CA GLU A 47 2.05 -13.92 0.76
C GLU A 47 1.30 -12.61 0.42
N LEU A 48 0.26 -12.30 1.20
CA LEU A 48 -0.46 -11.04 1.04
C LEU A 48 0.24 -9.92 1.80
N LEU A 49 0.56 -8.84 1.08
CA LEU A 49 1.13 -7.63 1.64
C LEU A 49 0.12 -6.49 1.52
N LEU A 50 -0.02 -5.69 2.58
CA LEU A 50 -0.78 -4.45 2.57
C LEU A 50 0.18 -3.27 2.67
N GLY A 51 0.20 -2.43 1.64
CA GLY A 51 0.90 -1.14 1.67
C GLY A 51 -0.05 0.00 1.97
N GLN A 52 0.33 0.88 2.88
CA GLN A 52 -0.39 2.11 3.18
C GLN A 52 0.55 3.30 3.11
N SER A 53 0.21 4.29 2.28
CA SER A 53 0.89 5.58 2.22
C SER A 53 -0.04 6.68 2.74
N LEU A 54 0.48 7.57 3.59
CA LEU A 54 -0.26 8.70 4.13
C LEU A 54 0.19 10.01 3.49
N PHE A 55 -0.80 10.83 3.14
CA PHE A 55 -0.60 12.15 2.53
C PHE A 55 -1.44 13.19 3.26
N LYS A 56 -1.02 14.45 3.19
CA LYS A 56 -1.71 15.57 3.84
C LYS A 56 -3.14 15.77 3.29
N ASN A 57 -3.28 15.69 1.98
CA ASN A 57 -4.53 15.80 1.22
C ASN A 57 -4.29 15.26 -0.21
N GLU A 58 -5.33 15.32 -1.05
CA GLU A 58 -5.28 14.83 -2.42
C GLU A 58 -4.28 15.61 -3.30
N ASP A 59 -4.23 16.94 -3.19
CA ASP A 59 -3.28 17.76 -3.96
C ASP A 59 -1.82 17.37 -3.66
N HIS A 60 -1.51 17.16 -2.37
CA HIS A 60 -0.19 16.70 -1.92
C HIS A 60 0.15 15.30 -2.46
N TYR A 61 -0.84 14.41 -2.58
CA TYR A 61 -0.63 13.11 -3.21
C TYR A 61 -0.20 13.26 -4.68
N TYR A 62 -0.91 14.06 -5.48
CA TYR A 62 -0.56 14.25 -6.89
C TYR A 62 0.80 14.93 -7.08
N GLU A 63 1.13 15.91 -6.22
CA GLU A 63 2.44 16.56 -6.22
C GLU A 63 3.57 15.54 -6.00
N ILE A 64 3.43 14.69 -4.97
CA ILE A 64 4.42 13.66 -4.65
C ILE A 64 4.52 12.64 -5.78
N MET A 65 3.39 12.12 -6.26
CA MET A 65 3.40 11.08 -7.30
C MET A 65 3.99 11.56 -8.62
N LYS A 66 3.83 12.85 -8.94
CA LYS A 66 4.49 13.46 -10.10
C LYS A 66 6.02 13.40 -10.00
N ASN A 67 6.56 13.67 -8.81
CA ASN A 67 8.01 13.67 -8.56
C ASN A 67 8.55 12.23 -8.48
N VAL A 68 7.79 11.34 -7.86
CA VAL A 68 8.10 9.91 -7.72
C VAL A 68 8.15 9.20 -9.07
N GLY A 69 7.23 9.50 -10.00
CA GLY A 69 7.21 8.87 -11.34
C GLY A 69 8.46 9.19 -12.18
N SER A 70 9.19 10.24 -11.83
CA SER A 70 10.47 10.61 -12.45
C SER A 70 11.71 10.09 -11.71
N ASP A 71 11.55 9.36 -10.61
CA ASP A 71 12.68 8.77 -9.88
C ASP A 71 13.12 7.45 -10.55
N ASP A 72 14.33 7.46 -11.11
CA ASP A 72 14.95 6.31 -11.78
C ASP A 72 15.04 5.06 -10.88
N ILE A 73 15.15 5.24 -9.56
CA ILE A 73 15.18 4.15 -8.59
C ILE A 73 13.80 3.49 -8.50
N ILE A 74 12.71 4.26 -8.56
CA ILE A 74 11.35 3.69 -8.58
C ILE A 74 11.10 2.96 -9.89
N GLN A 75 11.54 3.50 -11.03
CA GLN A 75 11.40 2.78 -12.31
C GLN A 75 12.21 1.48 -12.32
N TYR A 76 13.42 1.49 -11.75
CA TYR A 76 14.24 0.29 -11.57
C TYR A 76 13.57 -0.73 -10.65
N LEU A 77 13.02 -0.27 -9.50
CA LEU A 77 12.32 -1.12 -8.55
C LEU A 77 11.03 -1.68 -9.16
N ASP A 78 10.25 -0.89 -9.89
CA ASP A 78 9.05 -1.33 -10.61
C ASP A 78 9.37 -2.44 -11.61
N GLY A 79 10.50 -2.34 -12.31
CA GLY A 79 10.99 -3.39 -13.20
C GLY A 79 11.19 -4.73 -12.47
N HIS A 80 11.74 -4.68 -11.25
CA HIS A 80 12.01 -5.89 -10.46
C HIS A 80 10.81 -6.37 -9.66
N ILE A 81 9.88 -5.49 -9.29
CA ILE A 81 8.64 -5.85 -8.58
C ILE A 81 7.74 -6.68 -9.48
N LYS A 82 7.71 -6.41 -10.79
CA LYS A 82 6.91 -7.18 -11.76
C LYS A 82 7.27 -8.67 -11.82
N ASP A 83 8.50 -9.03 -11.46
CA ASP A 83 8.96 -10.42 -11.47
C ASP A 83 8.61 -11.18 -10.19
N ILE A 84 8.21 -10.47 -9.13
CA ILE A 84 7.95 -11.04 -7.78
C ILE A 84 6.54 -10.77 -7.26
N VAL A 85 5.79 -9.86 -7.89
CA VAL A 85 4.40 -9.52 -7.54
C VAL A 85 3.54 -9.73 -8.77
N GLU A 86 2.47 -10.51 -8.63
CA GLU A 86 1.46 -10.68 -9.67
C GLU A 86 0.65 -9.40 -9.85
N MET A 87 1.08 -8.55 -10.78
CA MET A 87 0.53 -7.20 -10.99
C MET A 87 -0.96 -7.20 -11.35
N ASN A 88 -1.48 -8.25 -11.99
CA ASN A 88 -2.90 -8.30 -12.34
C ASN A 88 -3.82 -8.51 -11.12
N ARG A 89 -3.24 -8.87 -9.97
CA ARG A 89 -3.94 -9.11 -8.70
C ARG A 89 -3.68 -8.01 -7.67
N VAL A 90 -2.94 -6.96 -8.04
CA VAL A 90 -2.73 -5.79 -7.18
C VAL A 90 -4.00 -4.94 -7.14
N VAL A 91 -4.52 -4.71 -5.93
CA VAL A 91 -5.67 -3.83 -5.68
C VAL A 91 -5.18 -2.54 -5.04
N THR A 92 -5.55 -1.40 -5.63
CA THR A 92 -5.22 -0.06 -5.11
C THR A 92 -6.50 0.71 -4.82
N SER A 93 -6.52 1.47 -3.73
CA SER A 93 -7.64 2.35 -3.38
C SER A 93 -7.16 3.52 -2.51
N SER A 94 -7.90 4.61 -2.53
CA SER A 94 -7.61 5.83 -1.77
C SER A 94 -8.77 6.19 -0.85
N PHE A 95 -8.45 6.66 0.35
CA PHE A 95 -9.43 7.00 1.38
C PHE A 95 -9.12 8.35 2.01
N THR A 96 -10.16 9.11 2.36
CA THR A 96 -10.04 10.34 3.14
C THR A 96 -10.29 10.05 4.61
N SER A 97 -9.36 10.44 5.48
CA SER A 97 -9.58 10.35 6.92
C SER A 97 -10.56 11.44 7.37
N VAL A 98 -11.75 11.02 7.78
CA VAL A 98 -12.64 11.86 8.60
C VAL A 98 -12.24 11.64 10.05
N LYS A 99 -11.65 12.66 10.68
CA LYS A 99 -11.53 12.64 12.15
C LYS A 99 -12.93 12.53 12.70
N ALA A 100 -13.21 11.49 13.50
CA ALA A 100 -14.41 11.45 14.31
C ALA A 100 -14.38 12.69 15.21
N SER A 101 -15.12 13.74 14.85
CA SER A 101 -15.41 14.84 15.76
C SER A 101 -16.03 14.21 17.01
N GLN A 102 -15.51 14.55 18.18
CA GLN A 102 -16.09 14.14 19.46
C GLN A 102 -17.59 14.44 19.45
N ALA A 103 -18.40 13.40 19.20
CA ALA A 103 -19.84 13.46 19.38
C ALA A 103 -20.08 13.31 20.89
N ASN A 104 -19.88 14.41 21.61
CA ASN A 104 -20.40 14.63 22.95
C ASN A 104 -20.84 16.09 23.03
N ALA A 105 -22.10 16.32 22.70
CA ALA A 105 -22.89 17.44 23.19
C ALA A 105 -24.29 16.89 23.53
#